data_AF-A0A7V8A725-F1
#
_entry.id   AF-A0A7V8A725-F1
#
_cell.length_a   1.000
_cell.length_b   1.000
_cell.length_c   1.000
_cell.angle_alpha   90.00
_cell.angle_beta   90.00
_cell.angle_gamma   90.00
#
_symmetry.space_group_name_H-M   'P 1'
#
loop_
_entity.id
_entity.type
_entity.pdbx_description
1 polymer ?
#
loop_
_entity_poly.entity_id
_entity_poly.type
_entity_poly.pdbx_seq_one_letter_code
_entity_poly.pdbx_strand_id
1 'polypeptide(L)'
;MERRLGNRSYLLFKFPWILYEFMIFGFVGLLIETSYVYFVTGKWTIRGALGFGLPIIHIYGFGALIVVYFLGRFSRFPVLFFVVSASFMTLVELIGSYIEDMFGRPRSWNYYDKPFNFEGRICLSTSLGWGALAFLFFFLMYPEIRKLIKKVPRKVMVYSTCALTIYILFITVLKYLM
;
A
#
# COMPACT_ATOMS: atom_id res chain seq x y z
N MET A 1 4.91 -13.75 -25.89
CA MET A 1 5.17 -12.35 -26.32
C MET A 1 6.13 -11.60 -25.39
N GLU A 2 6.29 -12.00 -24.12
CA GLU A 2 7.10 -11.29 -23.11
C GLU A 2 8.63 -11.40 -23.26
N ARG A 3 9.15 -12.39 -24.03
CA ARG A 3 10.59 -12.69 -24.11
C ARG A 3 11.41 -11.81 -25.09
N ARG A 4 10.83 -10.79 -25.74
CA ARG A 4 11.51 -10.00 -26.81
C ARG A 4 11.56 -8.49 -26.59
N LEU A 5 11.39 -7.99 -25.37
CA LEU A 5 11.49 -6.56 -25.09
C LEU A 5 12.81 -6.26 -24.38
N GLY A 6 13.60 -5.31 -24.90
CA GLY A 6 14.76 -4.78 -24.17
C GLY A 6 14.33 -4.11 -22.86
N ASN A 7 15.25 -3.98 -21.88
CA ASN A 7 14.94 -3.52 -20.52
C ASN A 7 14.06 -2.24 -20.45
N ARG A 8 14.32 -1.25 -21.32
CA ARG A 8 13.49 -0.02 -21.42
C ARG A 8 12.06 -0.30 -21.88
N SER A 9 11.90 -1.09 -22.95
CA SER A 9 10.60 -1.45 -23.50
C SER A 9 9.80 -2.33 -22.54
N TYR A 10 10.47 -3.14 -21.74
CA TYR A 10 9.85 -3.96 -20.70
C TYR A 10 9.31 -3.13 -19.54
N LEU A 11 10.07 -2.15 -19.04
CA LEU A 11 9.62 -1.25 -17.98
C LEU A 11 8.42 -0.40 -18.43
N LEU A 12 8.48 0.19 -19.64
CA LEU A 12 7.36 0.92 -20.22
C LEU A 12 6.11 0.06 -20.41
N PHE A 13 6.29 -1.24 -20.64
CA PHE A 13 5.19 -2.17 -20.77
C PHE A 13 4.54 -2.49 -19.41
N LYS A 14 5.33 -2.64 -18.35
CA LYS A 14 4.85 -3.01 -17.01
C LYS A 14 4.38 -1.83 -16.16
N PHE A 15 4.91 -0.63 -16.38
CA PHE A 15 4.63 0.53 -15.51
C PHE A 15 3.14 0.85 -15.35
N PRO A 16 2.32 0.95 -16.42
CA PRO A 16 0.88 1.19 -16.28
C PRO A 16 0.20 0.11 -15.43
N TRP A 17 0.67 -1.13 -15.53
CA TRP A 17 0.07 -2.25 -14.80
C TRP A 17 0.37 -2.17 -13.30
N ILE A 18 1.62 -1.89 -12.93
CA ILE A 18 2.05 -1.69 -11.54
C ILE A 18 1.34 -0.47 -10.93
N LEU A 19 1.17 0.61 -11.70
CA LEU A 19 0.46 1.81 -11.24
C LEU A 19 -1.02 1.52 -10.96
N TYR A 20 -1.67 0.71 -11.79
CA TYR A 20 -3.05 0.27 -11.55
C TYR A 20 -3.17 -0.59 -10.29
N GLU A 21 -2.23 -1.53 -10.10
CA GLU A 21 -2.16 -2.31 -8.87
C GLU A 21 -1.97 -1.41 -7.66
N PHE A 22 -1.01 -0.46 -7.70
CA PHE A 22 -0.81 0.54 -6.65
C PHE A 22 -2.09 1.30 -6.31
N MET A 23 -2.80 1.80 -7.33
CA MET A 23 -4.03 2.56 -7.14
C MET A 23 -5.14 1.73 -6.50
N ILE A 24 -5.37 0.52 -6.99
CA ILE A 24 -6.41 -0.36 -6.46
C ILE A 24 -6.06 -0.80 -5.05
N PHE A 25 -4.79 -1.14 -4.80
CA PHE A 25 -4.35 -1.56 -3.47
C PHE A 25 -4.44 -0.41 -2.46
N GLY A 26 -4.07 0.81 -2.86
CA GLY A 26 -4.24 2.00 -2.03
C GLY A 26 -5.72 2.34 -1.75
N PHE A 27 -6.61 2.10 -2.71
CA PHE A 27 -8.06 2.25 -2.54
C PHE A 27 -8.64 1.18 -1.61
N VAL A 28 -8.22 -0.09 -1.77
CA VAL A 28 -8.58 -1.17 -0.86
C VAL A 28 -8.11 -0.86 0.56
N GLY A 29 -6.88 -0.35 0.70
CA GLY A 29 -6.36 0.13 1.97
C GLY A 29 -7.21 1.24 2.57
N LEU A 30 -7.69 2.19 1.75
CA LEU A 30 -8.63 3.20 2.19
C LEU A 30 -9.92 2.59 2.77
N LEU A 31 -10.49 1.59 2.10
CA LEU A 31 -11.71 0.92 2.59
C LEU A 31 -11.46 0.20 3.91
N ILE A 32 -10.32 -0.50 4.03
CA ILE A 32 -9.94 -1.22 5.24
C ILE A 32 -9.74 -0.23 6.41
N GLU A 33 -8.96 0.82 6.20
CA GLU A 33 -8.67 1.85 7.22
C GLU A 33 -9.96 2.57 7.64
N THR A 34 -10.77 3.01 6.69
CA THR A 34 -12.04 3.70 6.98
C THR A 34 -12.98 2.79 7.78
N SER A 35 -13.07 1.51 7.41
CA SER A 35 -13.88 0.53 8.14
C SER A 35 -13.34 0.31 9.55
N TYR A 36 -12.02 0.13 9.70
CA TYR A 36 -11.37 -0.04 10.99
C TYR A 36 -11.62 1.14 11.92
N VAL A 37 -11.41 2.37 11.44
CA VAL A 37 -11.67 3.59 12.22
C VAL A 37 -13.14 3.71 12.59
N TYR A 38 -14.06 3.36 11.68
CA TYR A 38 -15.49 3.36 11.98
C TYR A 38 -15.84 2.39 13.11
N PHE A 39 -15.33 1.16 13.08
CA PHE A 39 -15.60 0.17 14.13
C PHE A 39 -14.97 0.54 15.48
N VAL A 40 -13.80 1.19 15.48
CA VAL A 40 -13.10 1.58 16.72
C VAL A 40 -13.69 2.85 17.34
N THR A 41 -14.07 3.83 16.52
CA THR A 41 -14.45 5.17 16.99
C THR A 41 -15.94 5.49 16.86
N GLY A 42 -16.70 4.67 16.13
CA GLY A 42 -18.09 4.94 15.74
C GLY A 42 -18.25 6.05 14.69
N LYS A 43 -17.16 6.68 14.24
CA LYS A 43 -17.19 7.83 13.33
C LYS A 43 -16.67 7.45 11.96
N TRP A 44 -17.46 7.78 10.93
CA TRP A 44 -17.03 7.71 9.55
C TRP A 44 -16.04 8.84 9.28
N THR A 45 -14.75 8.49 9.16
CA THR A 45 -13.70 9.45 8.81
C THR A 45 -12.79 8.86 7.74
N ILE A 46 -12.59 9.62 6.67
CA ILE A 46 -11.65 9.27 5.59
C ILE A 46 -10.28 9.77 6.02
N ARG A 47 -9.46 8.89 6.60
CA ARG A 47 -8.07 9.21 6.97
C ARG A 47 -7.10 8.85 5.84
N GLY A 48 -6.06 9.67 5.66
CA GLY A 48 -4.88 9.29 4.89
C GLY A 48 -5.00 9.25 3.36
N ALA A 49 -6.06 9.83 2.78
CA ALA A 49 -6.14 10.02 1.33
C ALA A 49 -4.95 10.85 0.83
N LEU A 50 -4.32 10.43 -0.27
CA LEU A 50 -3.17 11.12 -0.87
C LEU A 50 -3.47 12.60 -1.06
N GLY A 51 -2.54 13.46 -0.66
CA GLY A 51 -2.70 14.92 -0.65
C GLY A 51 -3.02 15.58 -2.00
N PHE A 52 -3.08 14.81 -3.09
CA PHE A 52 -3.54 15.23 -4.41
C PHE A 52 -5.04 15.02 -4.64
N GLY A 53 -5.83 14.72 -3.60
CA GLY A 53 -7.29 14.54 -3.72
C GLY A 53 -7.70 13.16 -4.26
N LEU A 54 -6.77 12.21 -4.33
CA LEU A 54 -7.06 10.85 -4.77
C LEU A 54 -7.51 10.00 -3.57
N PRO A 55 -8.56 9.16 -3.71
CA PRO A 55 -9.09 8.33 -2.63
C PRO A 55 -8.22 7.09 -2.41
N ILE A 56 -6.92 7.27 -2.20
CA ILE A 56 -5.99 6.17 -1.97
C ILE A 56 -5.07 6.47 -0.79
N ILE A 57 -4.79 5.46 0.03
CA ILE A 57 -3.77 5.55 1.06
C ILE A 57 -2.47 4.94 0.51
N HIS A 58 -1.46 5.80 0.32
CA HIS A 58 -0.21 5.41 -0.34
C HIS A 58 0.55 4.31 0.38
N ILE A 59 0.58 4.31 1.73
CA ILE A 59 1.29 3.27 2.49
C ILE A 59 0.70 1.88 2.26
N TYR A 60 -0.62 1.78 2.12
CA TYR A 60 -1.28 0.51 1.76
C TYR A 60 -0.98 0.08 0.32
N GLY A 61 -0.95 1.04 -0.63
CA GLY A 61 -0.56 0.77 -2.01
C GLY A 61 0.86 0.22 -2.10
N PHE A 62 1.83 0.88 -1.48
CA PHE A 62 3.23 0.42 -1.46
C PHE A 62 3.40 -0.87 -0.67
N GLY A 63 2.78 -1.00 0.50
CA GLY A 63 2.84 -2.20 1.32
C GLY A 63 2.34 -3.43 0.55
N ALA A 64 1.18 -3.31 -0.09
CA ALA A 64 0.61 -4.39 -0.91
C ALA A 64 1.49 -4.75 -2.12
N LEU A 65 2.10 -3.77 -2.80
CA LEU A 65 3.08 -4.04 -3.87
C LEU A 65 4.27 -4.82 -3.34
N ILE A 66 4.80 -4.46 -2.17
CA ILE A 66 5.90 -5.19 -1.52
C ILE A 66 5.47 -6.63 -1.22
N VAL A 67 4.28 -6.81 -0.64
CA VAL A 67 3.73 -8.15 -0.36
C VAL A 67 3.67 -8.98 -1.63
N VAL A 68 3.11 -8.43 -2.72
CA VAL A 68 2.90 -9.16 -3.97
C VAL A 68 4.22 -9.49 -4.68
N TYR A 69 5.07 -8.49 -4.89
CA TYR A 69 6.24 -8.61 -5.75
C TYR A 69 7.48 -9.14 -5.04
N PHE A 70 7.62 -8.90 -3.73
CA PHE A 70 8.81 -9.30 -2.97
C PHE A 70 8.54 -10.43 -1.99
N LEU A 71 7.42 -10.40 -1.26
CA LEU A 71 7.13 -11.39 -0.23
C LEU A 71 6.34 -12.59 -0.77
N GLY A 72 5.65 -12.42 -1.89
CA GLY A 72 4.87 -13.47 -2.56
C GLY A 72 5.66 -14.73 -2.90
N ARG A 73 6.99 -14.66 -3.01
CA ARG A 73 7.88 -15.83 -3.17
C ARG A 73 7.81 -16.82 -2.01
N PHE A 74 7.42 -16.37 -0.81
CA PHE A 74 7.26 -17.21 0.38
C PHE A 74 5.88 -17.85 0.48
N SER A 75 4.94 -17.50 -0.42
CA SER A 75 3.54 -17.96 -0.37
C SER A 75 3.35 -19.48 -0.45
N ARG A 76 4.35 -20.22 -0.94
CA ARG A 76 4.37 -21.69 -0.90
C ARG A 76 4.26 -22.25 0.53
N PHE A 77 4.74 -21.50 1.52
CA PHE A 77 4.70 -21.87 2.93
C PHE A 77 3.89 -20.81 3.69
N PRO A 78 2.57 -21.00 3.89
CA PRO A 78 1.66 -20.00 4.44
C PRO A 78 2.11 -19.40 5.79
N VAL A 79 2.64 -20.25 6.67
CA VAL A 79 3.17 -19.81 7.98
C VAL A 79 4.42 -18.95 7.81
N LEU A 80 5.35 -19.35 6.94
CA LEU A 80 6.55 -18.55 6.65
C LEU A 80 6.17 -17.21 6.01
N PHE A 81 5.22 -17.21 5.08
CA PHE A 81 4.71 -16.00 4.46
C PHE A 81 4.13 -15.04 5.50
N PHE A 82 3.31 -15.54 6.43
CA PHE A 82 2.75 -14.76 7.52
C PHE A 82 3.86 -14.14 8.38
N VAL A 83 4.81 -14.95 8.86
CA VAL A 83 5.90 -14.49 9.74
C VAL A 83 6.77 -13.45 9.04
N VAL A 84 7.21 -13.72 7.81
CA VAL A 84 8.06 -12.78 7.04
C VAL A 84 7.31 -11.48 6.76
N SER A 85 6.02 -11.55 6.40
CA SER A 85 5.22 -10.35 6.12
C SER A 85 4.96 -9.53 7.38
N ALA A 86 4.61 -10.19 8.50
CA ALA A 86 4.46 -9.56 9.81
C ALA A 86 5.74 -8.83 10.22
N SER A 87 6.89 -9.52 10.17
CA SER A 87 8.18 -8.93 10.54
C SER A 87 8.58 -7.78 9.62
N PHE A 88 8.41 -7.93 8.31
CA PHE A 88 8.79 -6.88 7.36
C PHE A 88 7.94 -5.63 7.52
N MET A 89 6.62 -5.77 7.63
CA MET A 89 5.72 -4.62 7.80
C MET A 89 5.91 -3.95 9.16
N THR A 90 6.16 -4.73 10.22
CA THR A 90 6.53 -4.19 11.53
C THR A 90 7.83 -3.40 11.46
N LEU A 91 8.82 -3.86 10.68
CA LEU A 91 10.06 -3.12 10.50
C LEU A 91 9.82 -1.79 9.76
N VAL A 92 8.95 -1.78 8.74
CA VAL A 92 8.56 -0.55 8.05
C VAL A 92 7.84 0.42 9.00
N GLU A 93 6.92 -0.09 9.83
CA GLU A 93 6.25 0.69 10.89
C GLU A 93 7.29 1.28 11.84
N LEU A 94 8.22 0.46 12.35
CA LEU A 94 9.27 0.92 13.25
C LEU A 94 10.13 2.03 12.63
N ILE A 95 10.64 1.83 11.43
CA ILE A 95 11.44 2.83 10.70
C ILE A 95 10.62 4.10 10.46
N GLY A 96 9.36 3.96 10.05
CA GLY A 96 8.44 5.08 9.84
C GLY A 96 8.31 5.94 11.09
N SER A 97 8.17 5.33 12.27
CA SER A 97 8.07 6.07 13.53
C SER A 97 9.35 6.86 13.88
N TYR A 98 10.53 6.35 13.52
CA TYR A 98 11.79 7.08 13.72
C TYR A 98 11.94 8.23 12.73
N ILE A 99 11.48 8.03 11.50
CA ILE A 99 11.45 9.09 10.49
C ILE A 99 10.52 10.23 10.94
N GLU A 100 9.35 9.92 11.48
CA GLU A 100 8.43 10.92 12.02
C GLU A 100 9.07 11.75 13.13
N ASP A 101 9.72 11.10 14.09
CA ASP A 101 10.46 11.77 15.17
C ASP A 101 11.60 12.64 14.62
N MET A 102 12.36 12.17 13.62
CA MET A 102 13.44 12.92 12.99
C MET A 102 12.93 14.21 12.31
N PHE A 103 11.73 14.17 11.73
CA PHE A 103 11.08 15.34 11.14
C PHE A 103 10.30 16.19 12.16
N GLY A 104 10.38 15.88 13.45
CA GLY A 104 9.66 16.58 14.52
C GLY A 104 8.14 16.48 14.39
N ARG A 105 7.64 15.45 13.70
CA ARG A 105 6.20 15.23 13.52
C ARG A 105 5.65 14.43 14.70
N PRO A 106 4.40 14.68 15.12
CA PRO A 106 3.73 13.78 16.04
C PRO A 106 3.68 12.37 15.45
N ARG A 107 3.99 11.37 16.27
CA ARG A 107 3.92 9.96 15.87
C ARG A 107 2.50 9.63 15.40
N SER A 108 2.40 8.94 14.28
CA SER A 108 1.11 8.52 13.70
C SER A 108 0.36 7.52 14.58
N TRP A 109 1.06 6.82 15.48
CA TRP A 109 0.50 5.87 16.43
C TRP A 109 1.28 5.88 17.75
N ASN A 110 0.64 5.34 18.80
CA ASN A 110 1.22 5.18 20.13
C ASN A 110 0.71 3.87 20.74
N TYR A 111 1.66 2.99 21.11
CA TYR A 111 1.40 1.66 21.66
C TYR A 111 1.98 1.47 23.07
N TYR A 112 2.25 2.53 23.84
CA TYR A 112 2.76 2.40 25.21
C TYR A 112 1.81 1.62 26.13
N ASP A 113 0.51 1.62 25.83
CA ASP A 113 -0.53 0.87 26.55
C ASP A 113 -0.63 -0.61 26.14
N LYS A 114 0.13 -1.05 25.12
CA LYS A 114 0.05 -2.42 24.58
C LYS A 114 1.12 -3.34 25.17
N PRO A 115 0.80 -4.61 25.43
CA PRO A 115 1.79 -5.58 25.86
C PRO A 115 2.80 -5.85 24.74
N PHE A 116 4.03 -6.20 25.13
CA PHE A 116 5.14 -6.45 24.19
C PHE A 116 5.37 -5.31 23.20
N ASN A 117 5.22 -4.06 23.66
CA ASN A 117 5.57 -2.89 22.86
C ASN A 117 7.08 -2.62 22.91
N PHE A 118 7.59 -1.98 21.87
CA PHE A 118 8.95 -1.46 21.81
C PHE A 118 8.89 0.07 21.64
N GLU A 119 9.32 0.82 22.66
CA GLU A 119 9.29 2.29 22.72
C GLU A 119 7.91 2.91 22.41
N GLY A 120 6.82 2.16 22.56
CA GLY A 120 5.48 2.56 22.11
C GLY A 120 5.34 2.72 20.58
N ARG A 121 6.32 2.27 19.79
CA ARG A 121 6.38 2.40 18.31
C ARG A 121 5.78 1.22 17.58
N ILE A 122 6.01 0.01 18.09
CA ILE A 122 5.45 -1.23 17.55
C ILE A 122 4.98 -2.09 18.73
N CYS A 123 4.05 -3.01 18.50
CA CYS A 123 3.67 -4.01 19.50
C CYS A 123 3.29 -5.34 18.83
N LEU A 124 3.30 -6.42 19.62
CA LEU A 124 3.01 -7.75 19.09
C LEU A 124 1.64 -7.84 18.39
N SER A 125 0.60 -7.18 18.94
CA SER A 125 -0.73 -7.20 18.32
C SER A 125 -0.75 -6.52 16.96
N THR A 126 -0.01 -5.43 16.76
CA THR A 126 0.05 -4.74 15.45
C THR A 126 0.86 -5.56 14.46
N SER A 127 1.97 -6.16 14.90
CA SER A 127 2.75 -7.10 14.09
C SER A 127 1.93 -8.28 13.58
N LEU A 128 1.12 -8.90 14.46
CA LEU A 128 0.21 -9.97 14.06
C LEU A 128 -0.89 -9.47 13.13
N GLY A 129 -1.40 -8.26 13.37
CA GLY A 129 -2.35 -7.58 12.48
C GLY A 129 -1.79 -7.39 11.07
N TRP A 130 -0.54 -6.94 10.94
CA TRP A 130 0.14 -6.80 9.65
C TRP A 130 0.32 -8.14 8.93
N GLY A 131 0.70 -9.18 9.67
CA GLY A 131 0.77 -10.54 9.14
C GLY A 131 -0.57 -11.03 8.60
N ALA A 132 -1.64 -10.85 9.39
CA ALA A 132 -2.99 -11.26 9.02
C ALA A 132 -3.51 -10.48 7.82
N LEU A 133 -3.29 -9.17 7.80
CA LEU A 133 -3.67 -8.32 6.68
C LEU A 133 -2.94 -8.71 5.40
N ALA A 134 -1.62 -8.92 5.45
CA ALA A 134 -0.84 -9.37 4.30
C ALA A 134 -1.30 -10.74 3.80
N PHE A 135 -1.60 -11.67 4.72
CA PHE A 135 -2.13 -12.99 4.41
C PHE A 135 -3.50 -12.91 3.70
N LEU A 136 -4.46 -12.21 4.32
CA LEU A 136 -5.81 -12.07 3.78
C LEU A 136 -5.78 -11.37 2.42
N PHE A 137 -5.00 -10.29 2.31
CA PHE A 137 -4.82 -9.58 1.07
C PHE A 137 -4.22 -10.47 -0.02
N PHE A 138 -3.11 -11.15 0.24
CA PHE A 138 -2.39 -11.91 -0.80
C PHE A 138 -3.15 -13.17 -1.24
N PHE A 139 -3.75 -13.91 -0.31
CA PHE A 139 -4.41 -15.18 -0.63
C PHE A 139 -5.87 -15.01 -1.07
N LEU A 140 -6.60 -14.01 -0.57
CA LEU A 140 -8.02 -13.83 -0.91
C LEU A 140 -8.26 -12.67 -1.87
N MET A 141 -7.70 -11.48 -1.60
CA MET A 141 -8.06 -10.28 -2.36
C MET A 141 -7.28 -10.15 -3.67
N TYR A 142 -5.97 -10.37 -3.62
CA TYR A 142 -5.07 -10.17 -4.75
C TYR A 142 -5.43 -11.01 -5.98
N PRO A 143 -5.80 -12.31 -5.88
CA PRO A 143 -6.21 -13.09 -7.05
C PRO A 143 -7.43 -12.50 -7.76
N GLU A 144 -8.43 -12.04 -7.01
CA GLU A 144 -9.64 -11.43 -7.57
C GLU A 144 -9.35 -10.05 -8.17
N ILE A 145 -8.60 -9.21 -7.48
CA ILE A 145 -8.15 -7.92 -8.01
C ILE A 145 -7.38 -8.13 -9.33
N ARG A 146 -6.47 -9.11 -9.37
CA ARG A 146 -5.68 -9.41 -10.58
C ARG A 146 -6.55 -9.89 -11.74
N LYS A 147 -7.61 -10.66 -11.49
CA LYS A 147 -8.59 -11.04 -12.52
C LYS A 147 -9.30 -9.82 -13.08
N LEU A 148 -9.68 -8.86 -12.23
CA LEU A 148 -10.33 -7.61 -12.66
C LEU A 148 -9.39 -6.74 -13.49
N ILE A 149 -8.15 -6.55 -13.03
CA ILE A 149 -7.15 -5.75 -13.76
C ILE A 149 -6.88 -6.34 -15.15
N LYS A 150 -6.80 -7.67 -15.27
CA LYS A 150 -6.59 -8.35 -16.56
C LYS A 150 -7.71 -8.11 -17.58
N LYS A 151 -8.92 -7.73 -17.14
CA LYS A 151 -10.04 -7.39 -18.04
C LYS A 151 -9.90 -5.99 -18.64
N VAL A 152 -9.04 -5.13 -18.07
CA VAL A 152 -8.85 -3.75 -18.54
C VAL A 152 -8.01 -3.75 -19.82
N PRO A 153 -8.51 -3.20 -20.95
CA PRO A 153 -7.74 -3.13 -22.17
C PRO A 153 -6.46 -2.31 -21.99
N ARG A 154 -5.35 -2.75 -22.60
CA ARG A 154 -4.05 -2.09 -22.44
C ARG A 154 -4.07 -0.61 -22.86
N LYS A 155 -4.79 -0.26 -23.92
CA LYS A 155 -4.95 1.13 -24.35
C LYS A 155 -5.56 1.99 -23.24
N VAL A 156 -6.58 1.49 -22.55
CA VAL A 156 -7.22 2.17 -21.41
C VAL A 156 -6.21 2.36 -20.27
N MET A 157 -5.42 1.34 -19.94
CA MET A 157 -4.39 1.47 -18.90
C MET A 157 -3.34 2.54 -19.24
N VAL A 158 -2.89 2.60 -20.50
CA VAL A 158 -1.90 3.60 -20.92
C VAL A 158 -2.49 5.01 -20.91
N TYR A 159 -3.66 5.23 -21.51
CA TYR A 159 -4.25 6.57 -21.58
C TYR A 159 -4.60 7.14 -20.21
N SER A 160 -5.20 6.33 -19.33
CA SER A 160 -5.49 6.74 -17.96
C SER A 160 -4.22 7.00 -17.14
N THR A 161 -3.16 6.22 -17.33
CA THR A 161 -1.85 6.48 -16.70
C THR A 161 -1.31 7.84 -17.13
N CYS A 162 -1.31 8.13 -18.44
CA CYS A 162 -0.89 9.43 -18.95
C CYS A 162 -1.74 10.57 -18.38
N ALA A 163 -3.07 10.43 -18.37
CA ALA A 163 -3.99 11.44 -17.83
C ALA A 163 -3.74 11.69 -16.33
N LEU A 164 -3.54 10.63 -15.55
CA LEU A 164 -3.22 10.71 -14.13
C LEU A 164 -1.86 11.38 -13.88
N THR A 165 -0.84 11.06 -14.67
CA THR A 165 0.47 11.73 -14.57
C THR A 165 0.34 13.23 -14.85
N ILE A 166 -0.39 13.62 -15.91
CA ILE A 166 -0.66 15.03 -16.23
C ILE A 166 -1.41 15.71 -15.07
N TYR A 167 -2.42 15.06 -14.52
CA TYR A 167 -3.18 15.58 -13.37
C TYR A 167 -2.29 15.82 -12.15
N ILE A 168 -1.46 14.85 -11.77
CA ILE A 168 -0.54 14.99 -10.63
C ILE A 168 0.45 16.13 -10.86
N LEU A 169 1.03 16.23 -12.06
CA LEU A 169 1.93 17.33 -12.42
C LEU A 169 1.24 18.68 -12.33
N PHE A 170 0.04 18.79 -12.89
CA PHE A 170 -0.76 20.02 -12.85
C PHE A 170 -1.05 20.46 -11.40
N ILE A 171 -1.55 19.56 -10.55
CA ILE A 171 -1.80 19.87 -9.14
C ILE A 171 -0.51 20.23 -8.39
N THR A 172 0.59 19.56 -8.69
CA THR A 172 1.89 19.85 -8.05
C THR A 172 2.38 21.25 -8.42
N VAL A 173 2.27 21.64 -9.69
CA VAL A 173 2.63 22.99 -10.15
C VAL A 173 1.72 24.04 -9.50
N LEU A 174 0.40 23.81 -9.48
CA LEU A 174 -0.53 24.74 -8.83
C LEU A 174 -0.19 24.96 -7.35
N LYS A 175 0.09 23.89 -6.60
CA LYS A 175 0.50 23.97 -5.19
C LYS A 175 1.84 24.66 -4.96
N TYR A 176 2.70 24.72 -5.98
CA TYR A 176 3.97 25.44 -5.89
C TYR A 176 3.81 26.94 -6.19
N LEU A 177 2.80 27.30 -7.00
CA LEU A 177 2.53 28.67 -7.41
C LEU A 177 1.62 29.44 -6.43
N MET A 178 0.81 28.74 -5.64
CA MET A 178 -0.07 29.29 -4.60
C MET A 178 0.57 29.19 -3.22
#